data_AF-A0A9W8K0K8-F1
#
_entry.id   AF-A0A9W8K0K8-F1
#
_cell.length_a   1.000
_cell.length_b   1.000
_cell.length_c   1.000
_cell.angle_alpha   90.00
_cell.angle_beta   90.00
_cell.angle_gamma   90.00
#
_symmetry.space_group_name_H-M   'P 1'
#
loop_
_entity.id
_entity.type
_entity.pdbx_description
1 polymer ?
#
loop_
_entity_poly.entity_id
_entity_poly.type
_entity_poly.pdbx_seq_one_letter_code
_entity_poly.pdbx_strand_id
1 'polypeptide(L)'
;MPNPGSFQGLRKEFLIGEKAAYAAAVAGGCTKDALAVIQRRFFKRFPVDLLLDEEPTAEHLAAVNDDEPDPDEESPKEDELTPEKYAEAVERLKERRRQIVYRKGQIKRWLAYQYMKDHDVDPKDTGADNPYRVLLHKLTGKGLNRPRQKSSPNAWRKTHTMEIEAETRRRAEKNGVNTKKMAGIREQVAKEMFKALEPSERDEWLERTKEEHEEALKKWDAEVNGPLSMAPEDRQRCILGLTQFVQPILDMICEATGWKATLVAGGPEPAFGGRLTMLSVHSGTTSGEVKMNFGRCEHMRYKKQFIPMYGDFLRKCYTPEHCRACALNTNEEAFDCMANIEHPQQVDIDEIPPVVNRRTSPASGIPPSLVNALASASSAPTTVPTDGAGTACTLPRAPASRAPSPLPSPSPSRCPSHQPSPPVSPPGQTPNAGDNETRPGPTTAD
;
A
#
# COMPACT_ATOMS: atom_id res chain seq x y z
N MET A 1 -1.80 0.13 -19.15
CA MET A 1 -2.36 -1.24 -19.03
C MET A 1 -1.23 -2.21 -19.31
N PRO A 2 -0.97 -3.22 -18.47
CA PRO A 2 -0.02 -4.28 -18.79
C PRO A 2 -0.46 -4.94 -20.10
N ASN A 3 0.46 -5.03 -21.06
CA ASN A 3 0.17 -5.56 -22.39
C ASN A 3 -0.22 -7.04 -22.25
N PRO A 4 -1.48 -7.44 -22.52
CA PRO A 4 -1.99 -8.79 -22.19
C PRO A 4 -1.33 -9.93 -22.99
N GLY A 5 -0.43 -9.62 -23.92
CA GLY A 5 0.21 -10.58 -24.84
C GLY A 5 1.69 -10.88 -24.60
N SER A 6 2.25 -10.65 -23.41
CA SER A 6 3.70 -10.87 -23.18
C SER A 6 4.15 -12.34 -23.12
N PHE A 7 3.22 -13.27 -22.87
CA PHE A 7 3.48 -14.72 -22.87
C PHE A 7 2.45 -15.41 -23.75
N GLN A 8 2.93 -16.31 -24.60
CA GLN A 8 2.13 -17.14 -25.51
C GLN A 8 2.54 -18.61 -25.35
N GLY A 9 1.85 -19.51 -26.05
CA GLY A 9 2.20 -20.94 -26.09
C GLY A 9 2.43 -21.59 -24.73
N LEU A 10 3.47 -22.44 -24.66
CA LEU A 10 3.82 -23.24 -23.49
C LEU A 10 4.24 -22.38 -22.30
N ARG A 11 4.85 -21.21 -22.54
CA ARG A 11 5.19 -20.24 -21.48
C ARG A 11 3.94 -19.75 -20.76
N LYS A 12 2.88 -19.44 -21.51
CA LYS A 12 1.61 -19.00 -20.93
C LYS A 12 0.92 -20.13 -20.17
N GLU A 13 0.92 -21.34 -20.73
CA GLU A 13 0.35 -22.53 -20.08
C GLU A 13 1.03 -22.82 -18.74
N PHE A 14 2.37 -22.78 -18.71
CA PHE A 14 3.14 -22.92 -17.46
C PHE A 14 2.71 -21.88 -16.42
N LEU A 15 2.67 -20.60 -16.78
CA LEU A 15 2.29 -19.54 -15.84
C LEU A 15 0.84 -19.66 -15.36
N ILE A 16 -0.08 -20.16 -16.20
CA ILE A 16 -1.46 -20.48 -15.81
C ILE A 16 -1.47 -21.60 -14.75
N GLY A 17 -0.67 -22.66 -14.94
CA GLY A 17 -0.55 -23.75 -13.97
C GLY A 17 -0.02 -23.29 -12.61
N GLU A 18 0.89 -22.32 -12.59
CA GLU A 18 1.46 -21.76 -11.37
C GLU A 18 0.55 -20.72 -10.67
N LYS A 19 -0.61 -20.35 -11.25
CA LYS A 19 -1.54 -19.38 -10.63
C LYS A 19 -2.01 -19.82 -9.26
N ALA A 20 -2.34 -21.10 -9.08
CA ALA A 20 -2.85 -21.61 -7.80
C ALA A 20 -1.77 -21.54 -6.71
N ALA A 21 -0.52 -21.90 -7.04
CA ALA A 21 0.62 -21.80 -6.12
C ALA A 21 0.92 -20.33 -5.76
N TYR A 22 0.89 -19.43 -6.74
CA TYR A 22 1.05 -18.00 -6.51
C TYR A 22 -0.09 -17.44 -5.64
N ALA A 23 -1.34 -17.79 -5.92
CA ALA A 23 -2.49 -17.37 -5.14
C ALA A 23 -2.40 -17.88 -3.69
N ALA A 24 -2.08 -19.16 -3.49
CA ALA A 24 -1.84 -19.74 -2.17
C ALA A 24 -0.68 -19.06 -1.41
N ALA A 25 0.32 -18.55 -2.12
CA ALA A 25 1.42 -17.81 -1.52
C ALA A 25 1.09 -16.34 -1.22
N VAL A 26 0.24 -15.73 -2.04
CA VAL A 26 -0.34 -14.40 -1.79
C VAL A 26 -1.23 -14.43 -0.57
N ALA A 27 -2.01 -15.50 -0.46
CA ALA A 27 -2.64 -15.96 0.75
C ALA A 27 -1.56 -16.07 1.85
N GLY A 28 -0.75 -17.14 1.87
CA GLY A 28 0.17 -17.48 2.96
C GLY A 28 1.26 -16.48 3.34
N GLY A 29 1.31 -15.27 2.76
CA GLY A 29 2.36 -14.31 3.03
C GLY A 29 3.73 -14.90 2.69
N CYS A 30 3.84 -15.61 1.58
CA CYS A 30 5.10 -16.18 1.09
C CYS A 30 5.30 -15.95 -0.41
N THR A 31 4.62 -14.93 -0.96
CA THR A 31 4.66 -14.59 -2.40
C THR A 31 6.06 -14.41 -2.95
N LYS A 32 7.00 -13.86 -2.18
CA LYS A 32 8.39 -13.64 -2.64
C LYS A 32 9.09 -14.97 -2.91
N ASP A 33 8.93 -15.92 -2.00
CA ASP A 33 9.56 -17.24 -2.09
C ASP A 33 8.90 -18.06 -3.20
N ALA A 34 7.56 -18.07 -3.24
CA ALA A 34 6.82 -18.72 -4.33
C ALA A 34 7.16 -18.11 -5.69
N LEU A 35 7.22 -16.79 -5.81
CA LEU A 35 7.62 -16.11 -7.04
C LEU A 35 9.06 -16.44 -7.44
N ALA A 36 9.99 -16.54 -6.48
CA ALA A 36 11.36 -16.97 -6.76
C ALA A 36 11.42 -18.41 -7.27
N VAL A 37 10.64 -19.33 -6.69
CA VAL A 37 10.51 -20.72 -7.17
C VAL A 37 9.90 -20.77 -8.56
N ILE A 38 8.81 -20.04 -8.81
CA ILE A 38 8.16 -19.97 -10.13
C ILE A 38 9.13 -19.41 -11.17
N GLN A 39 9.83 -18.32 -10.87
CA GLN A 39 10.83 -17.74 -11.77
C GLN A 39 11.97 -18.72 -12.06
N ARG A 40 12.46 -19.45 -11.05
CA ARG A 40 13.49 -20.48 -11.22
C ARG A 40 13.04 -21.56 -12.21
N ARG A 41 11.90 -22.19 -11.93
CA ARG A 41 11.30 -23.22 -12.80
C ARG A 41 11.04 -22.70 -14.22
N PHE A 42 10.59 -21.44 -14.33
CA PHE A 42 10.37 -20.79 -15.62
C PHE A 42 11.68 -20.71 -16.43
N PHE A 43 12.78 -20.20 -15.86
CA PHE A 43 14.04 -20.06 -16.62
C PHE A 43 14.71 -21.39 -16.94
N LYS A 44 14.47 -22.43 -16.14
CA LYS A 44 14.91 -23.79 -16.46
C LYS A 44 14.22 -24.36 -17.68
N ARG A 45 12.90 -24.23 -17.74
CA ARG A 45 12.06 -24.74 -18.83
C ARG A 45 12.15 -23.88 -20.09
N PHE A 46 12.38 -22.57 -19.92
CA PHE A 46 12.41 -21.57 -20.98
C PHE A 46 13.72 -20.77 -20.90
N PRO A 47 14.80 -21.27 -21.53
CA PRO A 47 16.10 -20.59 -21.52
C PRO A 47 16.00 -19.14 -21.98
N VAL A 48 16.72 -18.25 -21.31
CA VAL A 48 16.66 -16.80 -21.61
C VAL A 48 17.24 -16.46 -22.98
N ASP A 49 18.17 -17.29 -23.46
CA ASP A 49 18.82 -17.12 -24.77
C ASP A 49 17.90 -17.52 -25.94
N LEU A 50 16.79 -18.22 -25.66
CA LEU A 50 15.77 -18.55 -26.64
C LEU A 50 14.87 -17.34 -26.89
N LEU A 51 14.64 -17.01 -28.17
CA LEU A 51 13.77 -15.89 -28.55
C LEU A 51 12.35 -16.07 -28.02
N LEU A 52 11.66 -14.96 -27.76
CA LEU A 52 10.33 -14.98 -27.15
C LEU A 52 9.27 -15.68 -28.02
N ASP A 53 9.46 -15.64 -29.34
CA ASP A 53 8.54 -16.22 -30.32
C ASP A 53 8.88 -17.70 -30.61
N GLU A 54 9.99 -18.21 -30.11
CA GLU A 54 10.41 -19.61 -30.25
C GLU A 54 10.08 -20.38 -28.97
N GLU A 55 9.36 -21.49 -29.10
CA GLU A 55 9.02 -22.37 -27.98
C GLU A 55 10.07 -23.49 -27.85
N PRO A 56 10.47 -23.88 -26.63
CA PRO A 56 11.34 -25.04 -26.44
C PRO A 56 10.69 -26.31 -26.99
N THR A 57 11.51 -27.26 -27.45
CA THR A 57 11.01 -28.55 -27.91
C THR A 57 10.40 -29.36 -26.76
N ALA A 58 9.42 -30.22 -27.07
CA ALA A 58 8.80 -31.07 -26.06
C ALA A 58 9.81 -32.00 -25.37
N GLU A 59 10.81 -32.48 -26.10
CA GLU A 59 11.92 -33.28 -25.56
C GLU A 59 12.75 -32.50 -24.54
N HIS A 60 13.04 -31.22 -24.80
CA HIS A 60 13.73 -30.36 -23.83
C HIS A 60 12.91 -30.23 -22.55
N LEU A 61 11.63 -29.89 -22.65
CA LEU A 61 10.75 -29.73 -21.49
C LEU A 61 10.58 -31.01 -20.67
N ALA A 62 10.55 -32.17 -21.30
CA ALA A 62 10.47 -33.46 -20.62
C ALA A 62 11.76 -33.83 -19.88
N ALA A 63 12.92 -33.32 -20.34
CA ALA A 63 14.22 -33.56 -19.72
C ALA A 63 14.51 -32.62 -18.54
N VAL A 64 13.78 -31.50 -18.39
CA VAL A 64 14.03 -30.53 -17.31
C VAL A 64 13.55 -31.08 -15.96
N ASN A 65 14.48 -31.19 -15.00
CA ASN A 65 14.17 -31.42 -13.60
C ASN A 65 14.06 -30.08 -12.84
N ASP A 66 12.85 -29.73 -12.41
CA ASP A 66 12.56 -28.47 -11.70
C ASP A 66 13.23 -28.38 -10.31
N ASP A 67 13.52 -29.51 -9.69
CA ASP A 67 13.99 -29.59 -8.30
C ASP A 67 15.52 -29.55 -8.16
N GLU A 68 16.26 -29.81 -9.25
CA GLU A 68 17.72 -29.73 -9.23
C GLU A 68 18.22 -28.29 -8.94
N PRO A 69 19.38 -28.10 -8.31
CA PRO A 69 20.00 -26.78 -8.25
C PRO A 69 20.37 -26.29 -9.67
N ASP A 70 20.23 -24.98 -9.94
CA ASP A 70 20.76 -24.41 -11.18
C ASP A 70 22.30 -24.43 -11.13
N PRO A 71 23.00 -24.82 -12.20
CA PRO A 71 24.44 -24.75 -12.23
C PRO A 71 24.89 -23.29 -12.16
N ASP A 72 25.91 -23.01 -11.34
CA ASP A 72 26.49 -21.68 -11.23
C ASP A 72 27.09 -21.26 -12.60
N GLU A 73 26.74 -20.07 -13.06
CA GLU A 73 27.30 -19.51 -14.29
C GLU A 73 28.74 -19.09 -14.03
N GLU A 74 29.70 -19.88 -14.55
CA GLU A 74 31.11 -19.58 -14.42
C GLU A 74 31.43 -18.23 -15.08
N SER A 75 32.11 -17.36 -14.34
CA SER A 75 32.58 -16.10 -14.92
C SER A 75 33.66 -16.40 -15.96
N PRO A 76 33.64 -15.74 -17.14
CA PRO A 76 34.70 -15.90 -18.12
C PRO A 76 36.07 -15.71 -17.45
N LYS A 77 37.00 -16.64 -17.68
CA LYS A 77 38.35 -16.54 -17.12
C LYS A 77 39.22 -15.71 -18.05
N GLU A 78 39.77 -14.62 -17.54
CA GLU A 78 40.60 -13.68 -18.30
C GLU A 78 41.85 -14.35 -18.88
N ASP A 79 42.43 -15.32 -18.16
CA ASP A 79 43.68 -16.01 -18.55
C ASP A 79 43.50 -17.03 -19.69
N GLU A 80 42.28 -17.53 -19.93
CA GLU A 80 42.00 -18.59 -20.91
C GLU A 80 41.55 -18.03 -22.28
N LEU A 81 41.12 -16.77 -22.33
CA LEU A 81 40.51 -16.15 -23.50
C LEU A 81 41.40 -15.02 -24.02
N THR A 82 41.38 -14.80 -25.34
CA THR A 82 41.96 -13.57 -25.89
C THR A 82 41.17 -12.36 -25.37
N PRO A 83 41.79 -11.17 -25.22
CA PRO A 83 41.12 -9.99 -24.67
C PRO A 83 39.79 -9.65 -25.37
N GLU A 84 39.73 -9.83 -26.70
CA GLU A 84 38.52 -9.61 -27.49
C GLU A 84 37.41 -10.62 -27.15
N LYS A 85 37.73 -11.91 -27.04
CA LYS A 85 36.76 -12.96 -26.68
C LYS A 85 36.29 -12.82 -25.23
N TYR A 86 37.18 -12.40 -24.33
CA TYR A 86 36.82 -12.11 -22.95
C TYR A 86 35.82 -10.96 -22.88
N ALA A 87 36.08 -9.85 -23.58
CA ALA A 87 35.16 -8.72 -23.64
C ALA A 87 33.78 -9.13 -24.19
N GLU A 88 33.74 -9.93 -25.25
CA GLU A 88 32.49 -10.45 -25.81
C GLU A 88 31.73 -11.34 -24.82
N ALA A 89 32.43 -12.25 -24.12
CA ALA A 89 31.84 -13.13 -23.13
C ALA A 89 31.25 -12.34 -21.94
N VAL A 90 31.96 -11.31 -21.48
CA VAL A 90 31.49 -10.42 -20.41
C VAL A 90 30.25 -9.64 -20.85
N GLU A 91 30.21 -9.09 -22.07
CA GLU A 91 29.03 -8.38 -22.57
C GLU A 91 27.83 -9.32 -22.77
N ARG A 92 28.06 -10.54 -23.26
CA ARG A 92 27.01 -11.56 -23.37
C ARG A 92 26.38 -11.88 -22.01
N LEU A 93 27.21 -12.05 -20.98
CA LEU A 93 26.75 -12.33 -19.62
C LEU A 93 26.01 -11.13 -19.01
N LYS A 94 26.45 -9.90 -19.27
CA LYS A 94 25.72 -8.68 -18.87
C LYS A 94 24.35 -8.60 -19.53
N GLU A 95 24.27 -8.84 -20.84
CA GLU A 95 23.01 -8.80 -21.58
C GLU A 95 22.05 -9.89 -21.08
N ARG A 96 22.56 -11.11 -20.87
CA ARG A 96 21.81 -12.21 -20.26
C ARG A 96 21.24 -11.83 -18.90
N ARG A 97 22.04 -11.21 -18.02
CA ARG A 97 21.56 -10.70 -16.71
C ARG A 97 20.45 -9.65 -16.86
N ARG A 98 20.57 -8.72 -17.81
CA ARG A 98 19.51 -7.72 -18.09
C ARG A 98 18.22 -8.40 -18.53
N GLN A 99 18.31 -9.38 -19.43
CA GLN A 99 17.15 -10.13 -19.91
C GLN A 99 16.47 -10.93 -18.79
N ILE A 100 17.25 -11.58 -17.91
CA ILE A 100 16.71 -12.26 -16.71
C ILE A 100 15.95 -11.28 -15.83
N VAL A 101 16.54 -10.13 -15.48
CA VAL A 101 15.89 -9.11 -14.64
C VAL A 101 14.60 -8.60 -15.29
N TYR A 102 14.66 -8.28 -16.58
CA TYR A 102 13.50 -7.85 -17.35
C TYR A 102 12.37 -8.88 -17.33
N ARG A 103 12.71 -10.15 -17.59
CA ARG A 103 11.75 -11.27 -17.64
C ARG A 103 11.17 -11.61 -16.26
N LYS A 104 11.97 -11.57 -15.18
CA LYS A 104 11.48 -11.67 -13.80
C LYS A 104 10.41 -10.62 -13.51
N GLY A 105 10.64 -9.37 -13.94
CA GLY A 105 9.68 -8.29 -13.84
C GLY A 105 8.38 -8.55 -14.62
N GLN A 106 8.47 -9.14 -15.82
CA GLN A 106 7.29 -9.51 -16.62
C GLN A 106 6.46 -10.61 -15.94
N ILE A 107 7.11 -11.69 -15.48
CA ILE A 107 6.44 -12.81 -14.78
C ILE A 107 5.71 -12.30 -13.54
N LYS A 108 6.39 -11.48 -12.72
CA LYS A 108 5.82 -10.86 -11.51
C LYS A 108 4.57 -10.06 -11.84
N ARG A 109 4.64 -9.13 -12.79
CA ARG A 109 3.50 -8.28 -13.18
C ARG A 109 2.35 -9.10 -13.75
N TRP A 110 2.65 -10.16 -14.51
CA TRP A 110 1.64 -11.04 -15.09
C TRP A 110 0.88 -11.81 -14.00
N LEU A 111 1.60 -12.43 -13.05
CA LEU A 111 0.99 -13.17 -11.93
C LEU A 111 0.17 -12.24 -11.02
N ALA A 112 0.69 -11.06 -10.68
CA ALA A 112 -0.05 -10.07 -9.91
C ALA A 112 -1.34 -9.64 -10.64
N TYR A 113 -1.26 -9.34 -11.94
CA TYR A 113 -2.43 -8.99 -12.73
C TYR A 113 -3.47 -10.12 -12.78
N GLN A 114 -3.04 -11.37 -12.99
CA GLN A 114 -3.95 -12.51 -12.99
C GLN A 114 -4.60 -12.71 -11.63
N TYR A 115 -3.83 -12.63 -10.55
CA TYR A 115 -4.35 -12.71 -9.19
C TYR A 115 -5.43 -11.65 -8.94
N MET A 116 -5.15 -10.39 -9.26
CA MET A 116 -6.10 -9.28 -9.13
C MET A 116 -7.36 -9.50 -9.97
N LYS A 117 -7.21 -10.01 -11.19
CA LYS A 117 -8.33 -10.32 -12.08
C LYS A 117 -9.21 -11.45 -11.56
N ASP A 118 -8.62 -12.49 -10.98
CA ASP A 118 -9.37 -13.64 -10.46
C ASP A 118 -10.07 -13.33 -9.14
N HIS A 119 -9.51 -12.42 -8.34
CA HIS A 119 -10.02 -12.07 -7.00
C HIS A 119 -10.82 -10.76 -7.00
N ASP A 120 -11.16 -10.23 -8.18
CA ASP A 120 -11.86 -8.95 -8.38
C ASP A 120 -11.27 -7.77 -7.58
N VAL A 121 -9.95 -7.81 -7.37
CA VAL A 121 -9.23 -6.73 -6.69
C VAL A 121 -8.87 -5.71 -7.76
N ASP A 122 -9.76 -4.76 -8.06
CA ASP A 122 -9.43 -3.67 -8.98
C ASP A 122 -8.29 -2.82 -8.37
N PRO A 123 -7.13 -2.66 -9.04
CA PRO A 123 -6.02 -1.85 -8.55
C PRO A 123 -6.40 -0.39 -8.25
N LYS A 124 -7.44 0.12 -8.92
CA LYS A 124 -7.98 1.47 -8.72
C LYS A 124 -9.05 1.50 -7.65
N ASP A 125 -9.66 0.36 -7.38
CA ASP A 125 -10.48 0.15 -6.21
C ASP A 125 -9.52 -0.22 -5.06
N THR A 126 -8.72 0.77 -4.67
CA THR A 126 -8.55 1.03 -3.23
C THR A 126 -9.96 1.25 -2.67
N GLY A 127 -10.67 0.15 -2.47
CA GLY A 127 -12.12 0.10 -2.47
C GLY A 127 -12.74 1.01 -1.43
N ALA A 128 -14.06 1.06 -1.42
CA ALA A 128 -14.79 1.54 -0.24
C ALA A 128 -14.24 0.93 1.06
N ASP A 129 -13.64 -0.27 0.99
CA ASP A 129 -13.15 -1.03 2.13
C ASP A 129 -11.68 -0.78 2.52
N ASN A 130 -10.94 0.12 1.84
CA ASN A 130 -9.60 0.49 2.30
C ASN A 130 -9.71 1.34 3.58
N PRO A 131 -9.25 0.85 4.74
CA PRO A 131 -9.44 1.57 6.00
C PRO A 131 -8.65 2.88 6.08
N TYR A 132 -7.62 3.05 5.23
CA TYR A 132 -6.87 4.30 5.12
C TYR A 132 -7.58 5.38 4.32
N ARG A 133 -8.65 5.08 3.59
CA ARG A 133 -9.35 6.07 2.77
C ARG A 133 -9.95 7.20 3.62
N VAL A 134 -10.56 6.85 4.74
CA VAL A 134 -11.10 7.82 5.70
C VAL A 134 -9.98 8.64 6.33
N LEU A 135 -8.85 8.01 6.68
CA LEU A 135 -7.69 8.70 7.25
C LEU A 135 -7.08 9.69 6.24
N LEU A 136 -6.89 9.27 4.99
CA LEU A 136 -6.36 10.11 3.92
C LEU A 136 -7.30 11.30 3.64
N HIS A 137 -8.61 11.07 3.65
CA HIS A 137 -9.58 12.15 3.55
C HIS A 137 -9.47 13.13 4.71
N LYS A 138 -9.32 12.66 5.95
CA LYS A 138 -9.12 13.52 7.13
C LYS A 138 -7.82 14.31 7.07
N LEU A 139 -6.72 13.71 6.59
CA LEU A 139 -5.42 14.36 6.51
C LEU A 139 -5.30 15.35 5.35
N THR A 140 -5.84 15.02 4.18
CA THR A 140 -5.63 15.79 2.95
C THR A 140 -6.85 16.62 2.53
N GLY A 141 -8.02 16.35 3.10
CA GLY A 141 -9.31 16.85 2.59
C GLY A 141 -9.71 16.28 1.22
N LYS A 142 -8.99 15.26 0.72
CA LYS A 142 -9.19 14.66 -0.61
C LYS A 142 -9.51 13.16 -0.49
N GLY A 143 -10.38 12.63 -1.36
CA GLY A 143 -10.57 11.18 -1.54
C GLY A 143 -11.95 10.62 -1.18
N LEU A 144 -12.77 11.35 -0.41
CA LEU A 144 -14.18 11.03 -0.20
C LEU A 144 -15.02 12.19 -0.70
N ASN A 145 -15.55 12.05 -1.92
CA ASN A 145 -16.49 13.03 -2.44
C ASN A 145 -17.81 12.87 -1.70
N ARG A 146 -18.30 13.95 -1.09
CA ARG A 146 -19.66 14.02 -0.56
C ARG A 146 -20.63 13.57 -1.67
N PRO A 147 -21.52 12.59 -1.42
CA PRO A 147 -22.49 12.13 -2.40
C PRO A 147 -23.25 13.32 -3.00
N ARG A 148 -23.40 13.32 -4.32
CA ARG A 148 -24.21 14.33 -5.02
C ARG A 148 -25.61 13.77 -5.24
N GLN A 149 -26.63 14.59 -5.01
CA GLN A 149 -28.00 14.23 -5.36
C GLN A 149 -28.10 13.96 -6.86
N LYS A 150 -28.61 12.79 -7.24
CA LYS A 150 -28.92 12.49 -8.64
C LYS A 150 -30.18 13.25 -9.02
N SER A 151 -30.26 13.73 -10.26
CA SER A 151 -31.53 14.24 -10.78
C SER A 151 -32.53 13.11 -10.97
N SER A 152 -33.82 13.38 -10.77
CA SER A 152 -34.91 12.40 -10.96
C SER A 152 -34.85 11.67 -12.32
N PRO A 153 -34.62 12.36 -13.46
CA PRO A 153 -34.47 11.68 -14.76
C PRO A 153 -33.30 10.68 -14.81
N ASN A 154 -32.21 10.97 -14.09
CA ASN A 154 -31.03 10.08 -14.06
C ASN A 154 -31.27 8.85 -13.20
N ALA A 155 -32.03 8.95 -12.11
CA ALA A 155 -32.42 7.80 -11.31
C ALA A 155 -33.41 6.91 -12.09
N TRP A 156 -34.45 7.51 -12.68
CA TRP A 156 -35.43 6.83 -13.52
C TRP A 156 -34.80 6.07 -14.69
N ARG A 157 -33.81 6.67 -15.37
CA ARG A 157 -33.09 6.03 -16.49
C ARG A 157 -32.45 4.70 -16.10
N LYS A 158 -31.98 4.55 -14.85
CA LYS A 158 -31.33 3.31 -14.41
C LYS A 158 -32.30 2.13 -14.37
N THR A 159 -33.55 2.36 -14.00
CA THR A 159 -34.57 1.29 -13.96
C THR A 159 -35.19 1.02 -15.32
N HIS A 160 -35.12 1.98 -16.27
CA HIS A 160 -35.71 1.87 -17.61
C HIS A 160 -34.66 1.76 -18.72
N THR A 161 -33.46 1.23 -18.41
CA THR A 161 -32.36 1.19 -19.40
C THR A 161 -32.73 0.39 -20.64
N MET A 162 -33.41 -0.75 -20.51
CA MET A 162 -33.80 -1.59 -21.66
C MET A 162 -34.77 -0.89 -22.61
N GLU A 163 -35.79 -0.21 -22.08
CA GLU A 163 -36.78 0.53 -22.89
C GLU A 163 -36.14 1.71 -23.61
N ILE A 164 -35.29 2.46 -22.89
CA ILE A 164 -34.53 3.58 -23.47
C ILE A 164 -33.62 3.08 -24.58
N GLU A 165 -32.94 1.95 -24.41
CA GLU A 165 -32.06 1.37 -25.43
C GLU A 165 -32.83 0.84 -26.65
N ALA A 166 -33.99 0.21 -26.45
CA ALA A 166 -34.86 -0.24 -27.54
C ALA A 166 -35.36 0.96 -28.37
N GLU A 167 -35.86 2.01 -27.71
CA GLU A 167 -36.34 3.21 -28.39
C GLU A 167 -35.19 3.99 -29.04
N THR A 168 -34.01 4.05 -28.40
CA THR A 168 -32.80 4.63 -28.99
C THR A 168 -32.42 3.90 -30.27
N ARG A 169 -32.43 2.57 -30.27
CA ARG A 169 -32.12 1.75 -31.46
C ARG A 169 -33.14 1.98 -32.57
N ARG A 170 -34.43 2.00 -32.24
CA ARG A 170 -35.51 2.29 -33.20
C ARG A 170 -35.33 3.65 -33.88
N ARG A 171 -34.99 4.70 -33.11
CA ARG A 171 -34.73 6.04 -33.68
C ARG A 171 -33.43 6.11 -34.47
N ALA A 172 -32.41 5.38 -34.05
CA ALA A 172 -31.14 5.29 -34.74
C ALA A 172 -31.30 4.70 -36.14
N GLU A 173 -32.02 3.58 -36.24
CA GLU A 173 -32.34 2.89 -37.48
C GLU A 173 -33.17 3.79 -38.41
N LYS A 174 -34.21 4.43 -37.88
CA LYS A 174 -35.07 5.35 -38.65
C LYS A 174 -34.31 6.54 -39.24
N ASN A 175 -33.35 7.09 -38.50
CA ASN A 175 -32.59 8.28 -38.90
C ASN A 175 -31.27 7.95 -39.62
N GLY A 176 -30.94 6.67 -39.81
CA GLY A 176 -29.68 6.24 -40.43
C GLY A 176 -28.43 6.71 -39.65
N VAL A 177 -28.52 6.80 -38.32
CA VAL A 177 -27.47 7.43 -37.51
C VAL A 177 -26.37 6.43 -37.15
N ASN A 178 -25.11 6.83 -37.40
CA ASN A 178 -23.91 6.07 -37.02
C ASN A 178 -23.82 5.85 -35.49
N THR A 179 -23.26 4.71 -35.09
CA THR A 179 -23.01 4.31 -33.68
C THR A 179 -22.34 5.41 -32.84
N LYS A 180 -21.49 6.25 -33.44
CA LYS A 180 -20.82 7.38 -32.76
C LYS A 180 -21.76 8.44 -32.18
N LYS A 181 -22.99 8.58 -32.70
CA LYS A 181 -23.98 9.57 -32.23
C LYS A 181 -25.06 8.96 -31.32
N MET A 182 -24.95 7.68 -30.95
CA MET A 182 -25.96 6.99 -30.13
C MET A 182 -26.14 7.59 -28.74
N ALA A 183 -25.07 8.11 -28.13
CA ALA A 183 -25.14 8.70 -26.79
C ALA A 183 -26.07 9.93 -26.73
N GLY A 184 -26.02 10.80 -27.74
CA GLY A 184 -26.89 11.97 -27.82
C GLY A 184 -28.36 11.59 -28.02
N ILE A 185 -28.64 10.60 -28.87
CA ILE A 185 -30.01 10.09 -29.08
C ILE A 185 -30.54 9.46 -27.80
N ARG A 186 -29.72 8.66 -27.10
CA ARG A 186 -30.10 8.03 -25.83
C ARG A 186 -30.49 9.06 -24.76
N GLU A 187 -29.70 10.13 -24.65
CA GLU A 187 -29.98 11.24 -23.74
C GLU A 187 -31.30 11.94 -24.07
N GLN A 188 -31.56 12.19 -25.36
CA GLN A 188 -32.80 12.80 -25.83
C GLN A 188 -34.01 11.90 -25.59
N VAL A 189 -33.91 10.62 -25.94
CA VAL A 189 -34.96 9.61 -25.70
C VAL A 189 -35.30 9.53 -24.22
N ALA A 190 -34.29 9.42 -23.35
CA ALA A 190 -34.52 9.36 -21.91
C ALA A 190 -35.22 10.62 -21.37
N LYS A 191 -34.85 11.81 -21.85
CA LYS A 191 -35.50 13.07 -21.46
C LYS A 191 -36.95 13.15 -21.93
N GLU A 192 -37.22 12.74 -23.17
CA GLU A 192 -38.57 12.74 -23.73
C GLU A 192 -39.48 11.73 -23.03
N MET A 193 -38.99 10.51 -22.80
CA MET A 193 -39.73 9.48 -22.08
C MET A 193 -40.01 9.93 -20.63
N PHE A 194 -39.02 10.48 -19.92
CA PHE A 194 -39.24 11.01 -18.57
C PHE A 194 -40.23 12.18 -18.55
N LYS A 195 -40.18 13.07 -19.55
CA LYS A 195 -41.13 14.20 -19.66
C LYS A 195 -42.55 13.74 -19.97
N ALA A 196 -42.71 12.61 -20.64
CA ALA A 196 -43.99 12.01 -20.97
C ALA A 196 -44.65 11.27 -19.80
N LEU A 197 -43.93 11.03 -18.70
CA LEU A 197 -44.50 10.46 -17.49
C LEU A 197 -45.53 11.40 -16.86
N GLU A 198 -46.52 10.80 -16.20
CA GLU A 198 -47.51 11.53 -15.43
C GLU A 198 -46.83 12.42 -14.37
N PRO A 199 -47.37 13.61 -14.07
CA PRO A 199 -46.78 14.49 -13.07
C PRO A 199 -46.58 13.82 -11.71
N SER A 200 -47.53 13.00 -11.25
CA SER A 200 -47.43 12.26 -9.99
C SER A 200 -46.23 11.31 -9.96
N GLU A 201 -45.99 10.59 -11.06
CA GLU A 201 -44.85 9.67 -11.15
C GLU A 201 -43.52 10.44 -11.15
N ARG A 202 -43.45 11.59 -11.83
CA ARG A 202 -42.25 12.44 -11.80
C ARG A 202 -41.95 12.96 -10.39
N ASP A 203 -42.99 13.30 -9.63
CA ASP A 203 -42.87 13.73 -8.23
C ASP A 203 -42.40 12.58 -7.32
N GLU A 204 -42.91 11.36 -7.52
CA GLU A 204 -42.43 10.16 -6.82
C GLU A 204 -40.93 9.90 -7.07
N TRP A 205 -40.47 10.05 -8.32
CA TRP A 205 -39.04 9.94 -8.64
C TRP A 205 -38.20 11.05 -8.00
N LEU A 206 -38.74 12.28 -7.93
CA LEU A 206 -38.07 13.37 -7.23
C LEU A 206 -37.90 13.04 -5.75
N GLU A 207 -38.96 12.58 -5.08
CA GLU A 207 -38.90 12.23 -3.66
C GLU A 207 -37.95 11.07 -3.40
N ARG A 208 -38.06 9.99 -4.18
CA ARG A 208 -37.12 8.85 -4.11
C ARG A 208 -35.66 9.30 -4.25
N THR A 209 -35.34 10.20 -5.18
CA THR A 209 -33.96 10.70 -5.32
C THR A 209 -33.49 11.57 -4.15
N LYS A 210 -34.39 12.25 -3.43
CA LYS A 210 -34.04 12.96 -2.19
C LYS A 210 -33.77 11.96 -1.07
N GLU A 211 -34.65 10.98 -0.88
CA GLU A 211 -34.50 9.93 0.13
C GLU A 211 -33.18 9.15 -0.06
N GLU A 212 -32.91 8.67 -1.29
CA GLU A 212 -31.63 8.02 -1.63
C GLU A 212 -30.42 8.93 -1.34
N HIS A 213 -30.56 10.24 -1.57
CA HIS A 213 -29.48 11.19 -1.33
C HIS A 213 -29.25 11.42 0.16
N GLU A 214 -30.30 11.54 0.96
CA GLU A 214 -30.23 11.68 2.41
C GLU A 214 -29.62 10.44 3.06
N GLU A 215 -30.04 9.25 2.62
CA GLU A 215 -29.44 7.97 3.06
C GLU A 215 -27.95 7.90 2.68
N ALA A 216 -27.60 8.26 1.45
CA ALA A 216 -26.21 8.31 1.01
C ALA A 216 -25.38 9.32 1.81
N LEU A 217 -25.94 10.50 2.12
CA LEU A 217 -25.30 11.51 2.96
C LEU A 217 -25.10 11.00 4.39
N LYS A 218 -26.11 10.34 4.97
CA LYS A 218 -26.03 9.76 6.31
C LYS A 218 -24.97 8.66 6.38
N LYS A 219 -24.90 7.79 5.37
CA LYS A 219 -23.87 6.75 5.28
C LYS A 219 -22.48 7.36 5.13
N TRP A 220 -22.33 8.35 4.24
CA TRP A 220 -21.07 9.06 4.05
C TRP A 220 -20.62 9.81 5.32
N ASP A 221 -21.55 10.47 6.01
CA ASP A 221 -21.25 11.16 7.26
C ASP A 221 -20.84 10.18 8.36
N ALA A 222 -21.53 9.04 8.48
CA ALA A 222 -21.15 7.97 9.40
C ALA A 222 -19.76 7.39 9.07
N GLU A 223 -19.41 7.24 7.79
CA GLU A 223 -18.09 6.74 7.36
C GLU A 223 -16.97 7.76 7.62
N VAL A 224 -17.23 9.05 7.34
CA VAL A 224 -16.23 10.12 7.48
C VAL A 224 -16.06 10.54 8.94
N ASN A 225 -17.16 10.76 9.66
CA ASN A 225 -17.16 11.32 11.01
C ASN A 225 -17.30 10.26 12.11
N GLY A 226 -17.68 9.03 11.76
CA GLY A 226 -17.74 7.93 12.71
C GLY A 226 -16.38 7.53 13.29
N PRO A 227 -16.40 6.78 14.40
CA PRO A 227 -15.18 6.18 14.94
C PRO A 227 -14.61 5.19 13.92
N LEU A 228 -13.27 5.12 13.86
CA LEU A 228 -12.61 4.08 13.06
C LEU A 228 -13.02 2.70 13.58
N SER A 229 -13.14 1.74 12.67
CA SER A 229 -13.47 0.38 13.06
C SER A 229 -12.43 -0.17 14.03
N MET A 230 -12.94 -0.77 15.10
CA MET A 230 -12.14 -1.43 16.13
C MET A 230 -12.15 -2.95 15.98
N ALA A 231 -12.76 -3.47 14.91
CA ALA A 231 -12.77 -4.89 14.60
C ALA A 231 -11.34 -5.41 14.33
N PRO A 232 -10.96 -6.59 14.86
CA PRO A 232 -9.64 -7.18 14.64
C PRO A 232 -9.24 -7.29 13.15
N GLU A 233 -10.20 -7.61 12.28
CA GLU A 233 -10.01 -7.77 10.83
C GLU A 233 -9.62 -6.44 10.19
N ASP A 234 -10.37 -5.37 10.49
CA ASP A 234 -10.12 -4.04 9.95
C ASP A 234 -8.80 -3.46 10.47
N ARG A 235 -8.47 -3.73 11.74
CA ARG A 235 -7.16 -3.37 12.32
C ARG A 235 -6.02 -4.10 11.62
N GLN A 236 -6.18 -5.39 11.32
CA GLN A 236 -5.16 -6.13 10.58
C GLN A 236 -4.99 -5.55 9.18
N ARG A 237 -6.08 -5.23 8.47
CA ARG A 237 -6.01 -4.56 7.16
C ARG A 237 -5.28 -3.21 7.25
N CYS A 238 -5.50 -2.44 8.31
CA CYS A 238 -4.70 -1.24 8.61
C CYS A 238 -3.21 -1.60 8.76
N ILE A 239 -2.84 -2.49 9.67
CA ILE A 239 -1.43 -2.85 9.92
C ILE A 239 -0.72 -3.26 8.63
N LEU A 240 -1.37 -4.09 7.79
CA LEU A 240 -0.88 -4.51 6.48
C LEU A 240 -0.66 -3.34 5.51
N GLY A 241 -1.64 -2.43 5.43
CA GLY A 241 -1.60 -1.26 4.54
C GLY A 241 -0.72 -0.12 5.04
N LEU A 242 -0.30 -0.13 6.30
CA LEU A 242 0.43 0.97 6.93
C LEU A 242 1.70 1.34 6.18
N THR A 243 2.46 0.33 5.73
CA THR A 243 3.73 0.52 5.02
C THR A 243 3.52 1.21 3.68
N GLN A 244 2.54 0.76 2.89
CA GLN A 244 2.18 1.35 1.60
C GLN A 244 1.66 2.78 1.76
N PHE A 245 0.96 3.05 2.86
CA PHE A 245 0.43 4.37 3.18
C PHE A 245 1.53 5.37 3.60
N VAL A 246 2.44 4.96 4.50
CA VAL A 246 3.43 5.88 5.09
C VAL A 246 4.72 6.01 4.28
N GLN A 247 5.10 5.02 3.48
CA GLN A 247 6.35 5.08 2.71
C GLN A 247 6.41 6.32 1.79
N PRO A 248 5.38 6.64 0.97
CA PRO A 248 5.43 7.83 0.12
C PRO A 248 5.54 9.14 0.93
N ILE A 249 4.95 9.18 2.13
CA ILE A 249 5.02 10.34 3.02
C ILE A 249 6.45 10.51 3.54
N LEU A 250 7.07 9.43 4.01
CA LEU A 250 8.46 9.45 4.48
C LEU A 250 9.44 9.80 3.35
N ASP A 251 9.21 9.28 2.14
CA ASP A 251 10.01 9.61 0.95
C ASP A 251 9.92 11.10 0.60
N MET A 252 8.71 11.68 0.61
CA MET A 252 8.53 13.13 0.40
C MET A 252 9.22 13.97 1.48
N ILE A 253 9.19 13.53 2.76
CA ILE A 253 9.91 14.22 3.84
C ILE A 253 11.42 14.19 3.56
N CYS A 254 11.96 13.02 3.22
CA CYS A 254 13.39 12.87 2.91
C CYS A 254 13.82 13.69 1.69
N GLU A 255 12.99 13.74 0.65
CA GLU A 255 13.24 14.54 -0.55
C GLU A 255 13.20 16.04 -0.24
N ALA A 256 12.17 16.51 0.47
CA ALA A 256 11.99 17.93 0.75
C ALA A 256 13.01 18.49 1.76
N THR A 257 13.47 17.68 2.72
CA THR A 257 14.33 18.13 3.81
C THR A 257 15.79 17.68 3.69
N GLY A 258 16.07 16.70 2.83
CA GLY A 258 17.35 15.99 2.78
C GLY A 258 17.58 15.02 3.96
N TRP A 259 16.65 14.94 4.93
CA TRP A 259 16.79 14.09 6.11
C TRP A 259 16.61 12.61 5.77
N LYS A 260 16.77 11.76 6.79
CA LYS A 260 16.45 10.34 6.74
C LYS A 260 15.36 10.11 7.77
N ALA A 261 14.26 9.51 7.36
CA ALA A 261 13.07 9.38 8.18
C ALA A 261 12.79 7.91 8.47
N THR A 262 12.32 7.62 9.68
CA THR A 262 11.89 6.28 10.07
C THR A 262 10.63 6.42 10.90
N LEU A 263 9.60 5.65 10.54
CA LEU A 263 8.42 5.46 11.36
C LEU A 263 8.54 4.12 12.08
N VAL A 264 8.35 4.13 13.40
CA VAL A 264 8.23 2.92 14.21
C VAL A 264 6.86 2.93 14.85
N ALA A 265 6.11 1.84 14.65
CA ALA A 265 4.82 1.60 15.26
C ALA A 265 4.80 0.20 15.87
N GLY A 266 4.05 -0.02 16.94
CA GLY A 266 3.89 -1.35 17.50
C GLY A 266 2.64 -1.46 18.38
N GLY A 267 2.20 -2.69 18.60
CA GLY A 267 0.97 -2.98 19.32
C GLY A 267 0.55 -4.45 19.18
N PRO A 268 -0.62 -4.83 19.74
CA PRO A 268 -1.15 -6.17 19.56
C PRO A 268 -1.56 -6.40 18.09
N GLU A 269 -1.00 -7.42 17.46
CA GLU A 269 -1.31 -7.76 16.08
C GLU A 269 -2.35 -8.89 16.01
N PRO A 270 -3.55 -8.61 15.46
CA PRO A 270 -4.65 -9.57 15.42
C PRO A 270 -4.30 -10.91 14.79
N ALA A 271 -3.60 -10.91 13.64
CA ALA A 271 -3.22 -12.13 12.94
C ALA A 271 -2.21 -13.00 13.71
N PHE A 272 -1.45 -12.41 14.64
CA PHE A 272 -0.49 -13.11 15.49
C PHE A 272 -1.07 -13.46 16.86
N GLY A 273 -2.39 -13.64 16.94
CA GLY A 273 -3.08 -13.96 18.19
C GLY A 273 -3.03 -12.82 19.21
N GLY A 274 -2.92 -11.58 18.74
CA GLY A 274 -2.82 -10.40 19.59
C GLY A 274 -1.45 -10.19 20.25
N ARG A 275 -0.41 -10.93 19.83
CA ARG A 275 0.96 -10.73 20.31
C ARG A 275 1.46 -9.33 19.96
N LEU A 276 2.36 -8.80 20.79
CA LEU A 276 2.97 -7.51 20.53
C LEU A 276 3.99 -7.64 19.39
N THR A 277 3.77 -6.87 18.34
CA THR A 277 4.69 -6.76 17.20
C THR A 277 5.12 -5.32 17.01
N MET A 278 6.26 -5.14 16.35
CA MET A 278 6.81 -3.84 15.99
C MET A 278 7.05 -3.80 14.49
N LEU A 279 6.55 -2.75 13.85
CA LEU A 279 6.73 -2.43 12.45
C LEU A 279 7.60 -1.18 12.31
N SER A 280 8.64 -1.27 11.50
CA SER A 280 9.56 -0.18 11.22
C SER A 280 9.59 0.09 9.72
N VAL A 281 9.33 1.33 9.32
CA VAL A 281 9.32 1.77 7.92
C VAL A 281 10.38 2.84 7.73
N HIS A 282 11.30 2.62 6.80
CA HIS A 282 12.49 3.44 6.63
C HIS A 282 12.49 4.14 5.27
N SER A 283 12.75 5.45 5.29
CA SER A 283 13.04 6.23 4.09
C SER A 283 14.45 6.81 4.14
N GLY A 284 15.18 6.60 3.04
CA GLY A 284 16.57 6.96 2.90
C GLY A 284 17.54 5.80 3.16
N THR A 285 18.76 5.97 2.65
CA THR A 285 19.83 4.97 2.71
C THR A 285 21.18 5.61 3.03
N THR A 286 22.13 4.81 3.50
CA THR A 286 23.53 5.19 3.65
C THR A 286 24.13 5.58 2.30
N SER A 287 25.13 6.47 2.33
CA SER A 287 25.98 6.74 1.17
C SER A 287 26.86 5.53 0.84
N GLY A 288 27.20 5.35 -0.43
CA GLY A 288 28.07 4.27 -0.91
C GLY A 288 27.42 3.41 -2.00
N GLU A 289 28.18 2.47 -2.52
CA GLU A 289 27.74 1.53 -3.57
C GLU A 289 26.68 0.55 -3.04
N VAL A 290 26.82 0.12 -1.78
CA VAL A 290 25.84 -0.72 -1.08
C VAL A 290 24.97 0.16 -0.19
N LYS A 291 23.83 0.57 -0.73
CA LYS A 291 22.83 1.36 -0.01
C LYS A 291 22.10 0.50 1.03
N MET A 292 22.19 0.89 2.31
CA MET A 292 21.49 0.24 3.41
C MET A 292 20.53 1.22 4.09
N ASN A 293 19.34 0.77 4.47
CA ASN A 293 18.43 1.57 5.30
C ASN A 293 18.92 1.61 6.77
N PHE A 294 18.22 2.35 7.64
CA PHE A 294 18.58 2.44 9.06
C PHE A 294 18.55 1.08 9.78
N GLY A 295 17.46 0.30 9.63
CA GLY A 295 17.31 -1.00 10.29
C GLY A 295 18.37 -2.04 9.89
N ARG A 296 18.85 -1.99 8.65
CA ARG A 296 19.93 -2.84 8.14
C ARG A 296 21.31 -2.34 8.54
N CYS A 297 21.56 -1.04 8.44
CA CYS A 297 22.85 -0.45 8.80
C CYS A 297 23.16 -0.63 10.29
N GLU A 298 22.16 -0.47 11.16
CA GLU A 298 22.29 -0.58 12.62
C GLU A 298 21.71 -1.89 13.17
N HIS A 299 21.55 -2.93 12.34
CA HIS A 299 20.82 -4.17 12.67
C HIS A 299 21.10 -4.74 14.07
N MET A 300 22.38 -4.80 14.44
CA MET A 300 22.80 -5.35 15.74
C MET A 300 22.38 -4.47 16.92
N ARG A 301 22.52 -3.14 16.82
CA ARG A 301 22.11 -2.21 17.89
C ARG A 301 20.60 -2.05 17.92
N TYR A 302 19.98 -2.01 16.75
CA TYR A 302 18.54 -1.99 16.59
C TYR A 302 17.90 -3.16 17.35
N LYS A 303 18.32 -4.39 17.05
CA LYS A 303 17.79 -5.59 17.71
C LYS A 303 18.11 -5.69 19.20
N LYS A 304 19.33 -5.31 19.61
CA LYS A 304 19.76 -5.48 21.01
C LYS A 304 19.28 -4.38 21.94
N GLN A 305 19.08 -3.16 21.44
CA GLN A 305 18.82 -1.98 22.28
C GLN A 305 17.47 -1.36 21.97
N PHE A 306 17.19 -1.09 20.69
CA PHE A 306 15.98 -0.37 20.30
C PHE A 306 14.71 -1.23 20.45
N ILE A 307 14.71 -2.46 19.94
CA ILE A 307 13.55 -3.37 20.05
C ILE A 307 13.17 -3.62 21.51
N PRO A 308 14.09 -3.99 22.43
CA PRO A 308 13.73 -4.22 23.82
C PRO A 308 13.21 -2.95 24.51
N MET A 309 13.82 -1.80 24.25
CA MET A 309 13.40 -0.51 24.81
C MET A 309 11.97 -0.16 24.37
N TYR A 310 11.66 -0.28 23.08
CA TYR A 310 10.32 0.00 22.57
C TYR A 310 9.31 -1.08 23.01
N GLY A 311 9.74 -2.35 23.06
CA GLY A 311 8.94 -3.46 23.57
C GLY A 311 8.55 -3.29 25.05
N ASP A 312 9.46 -2.79 25.89
CA ASP A 312 9.16 -2.44 27.29
C ASP A 312 8.12 -1.33 27.40
N PHE A 313 8.16 -0.34 26.51
CA PHE A 313 7.14 0.69 26.42
C PHE A 313 5.77 0.08 26.02
N LEU A 314 5.72 -0.75 24.98
CA LEU A 314 4.47 -1.38 24.53
C LEU A 314 3.84 -2.27 25.60
N ARG A 315 4.65 -3.00 26.38
CA ARG A 315 4.18 -3.79 27.53
C ARG A 315 3.53 -2.95 28.62
N LYS A 316 3.89 -1.68 28.76
CA LYS A 316 3.22 -0.75 29.70
C LYS A 316 1.91 -0.20 29.11
N CYS A 317 1.81 -0.13 27.78
CA CYS A 317 0.63 0.38 27.07
C CYS A 317 -0.48 -0.68 26.95
N TYR A 318 -0.14 -1.97 26.87
CA TYR A 318 -1.09 -3.04 26.56
C TYR A 318 -1.05 -4.15 27.59
N THR A 319 -2.21 -4.45 28.20
CA THR A 319 -2.36 -5.59 29.10
C THR A 319 -2.49 -6.90 28.31
N PRO A 320 -2.13 -8.05 28.90
CA PRO A 320 -2.32 -9.36 28.26
C PRO A 320 -3.78 -9.63 27.85
N GLU A 321 -4.74 -9.14 28.64
CA GLU A 321 -6.17 -9.26 28.35
C GLU A 321 -6.55 -8.45 27.11
N HIS A 322 -6.01 -7.24 26.99
CA HIS A 322 -6.22 -6.39 25.81
C HIS A 322 -5.62 -7.04 24.55
N CYS A 323 -4.41 -7.60 24.64
CA CYS A 323 -3.79 -8.36 23.58
C CYS A 323 -4.70 -9.52 23.11
N ARG A 324 -5.18 -10.36 24.03
CA ARG A 324 -6.09 -11.47 23.70
C ARG A 324 -7.40 -11.00 23.07
N ALA A 325 -7.98 -9.89 23.54
CA ALA A 325 -9.20 -9.32 22.96
C ALA A 325 -9.00 -8.76 21.55
N CYS A 326 -7.76 -8.47 21.14
CA CYS A 326 -7.42 -8.04 19.79
C CYS A 326 -7.10 -9.20 18.85
N ALA A 327 -7.03 -10.44 19.34
CA ALA A 327 -6.70 -11.59 18.51
C ALA A 327 -7.82 -11.92 17.51
N LEU A 328 -7.44 -12.27 16.28
CA LEU A 328 -8.36 -12.89 15.32
C LEU A 328 -8.62 -14.34 15.74
N ASN A 329 -9.87 -14.77 15.65
CA ASN A 329 -10.24 -16.17 15.91
C ASN A 329 -9.62 -17.06 14.83
N THR A 330 -8.61 -17.83 15.20
CA THR A 330 -7.78 -18.63 14.27
C THR A 330 -8.52 -19.79 13.61
N ASN A 331 -9.80 -20.01 13.95
CA ASN A 331 -10.62 -21.11 13.43
C ASN A 331 -11.29 -20.80 12.08
N GLU A 332 -11.27 -19.55 11.63
CA GLU A 332 -11.76 -19.15 10.31
C GLU A 332 -10.54 -18.79 9.46
N GLU A 333 -10.33 -19.56 8.39
CA GLU A 333 -9.43 -19.33 7.24
C GLU A 333 -8.29 -18.34 7.50
N ALA A 334 -7.10 -18.92 7.74
CA ALA A 334 -5.81 -18.24 7.96
C ALA A 334 -5.76 -16.83 7.36
N PHE A 335 -5.92 -15.81 8.21
CA PHE A 335 -5.80 -14.43 7.80
C PHE A 335 -4.35 -14.18 7.40
N ASP A 336 -4.20 -13.89 6.12
CA ASP A 336 -3.05 -14.34 5.37
C ASP A 336 -2.07 -13.16 5.22
N CYS A 337 -1.04 -13.18 6.07
CA CYS A 337 -0.45 -11.96 6.61
C CYS A 337 0.91 -11.56 5.99
N MET A 338 1.02 -10.27 5.63
CA MET A 338 2.24 -9.43 5.57
C MET A 338 3.29 -9.56 4.45
N ALA A 339 3.52 -10.67 3.76
CA ALA A 339 4.73 -10.70 2.89
C ALA A 339 4.62 -10.06 1.49
N ASN A 340 3.46 -9.50 1.13
CA ASN A 340 3.27 -8.81 -0.16
C ASN A 340 3.82 -7.39 -0.23
N ILE A 341 4.51 -6.89 0.80
CA ILE A 341 5.17 -5.57 0.70
C ILE A 341 6.33 -5.68 -0.31
N GLU A 342 6.08 -5.19 -1.53
CA GLU A 342 6.93 -5.28 -2.71
C GLU A 342 8.31 -4.60 -2.57
N HIS A 343 8.55 -3.87 -1.49
CA HIS A 343 9.82 -3.23 -1.16
C HIS A 343 10.51 -3.89 0.07
N PRO A 344 11.13 -5.08 -0.08
CA PRO A 344 11.85 -5.76 1.00
C PRO A 344 13.02 -4.97 1.62
N GLN A 345 13.38 -3.83 1.04
CA GLN A 345 14.49 -3.01 1.51
C GLN A 345 14.08 -1.90 2.48
N GLN A 346 12.78 -1.71 2.78
CA GLN A 346 12.34 -0.54 3.56
C GLN A 346 11.55 -0.87 4.82
N VAL A 347 11.17 -2.14 5.03
CA VAL A 347 10.33 -2.54 6.17
C VAL A 347 10.99 -3.63 6.98
N ASP A 348 11.09 -3.41 8.28
CA ASP A 348 11.53 -4.40 9.27
C ASP A 348 10.35 -4.69 10.23
N ILE A 349 9.94 -5.97 10.31
CA ILE A 349 8.91 -6.45 11.23
C ILE A 349 9.61 -7.31 12.28
N ASP A 350 9.45 -6.94 13.54
CA ASP A 350 10.08 -7.64 14.65
C ASP A 350 9.02 -8.10 15.66
N GLU A 351 9.07 -9.38 16.03
CA GLU A 351 8.30 -9.91 17.15
C GLU A 351 8.99 -9.51 18.47
N ILE A 352 8.21 -8.96 19.41
CA ILE A 352 8.73 -8.64 20.73
C ILE A 352 8.72 -9.92 21.56
N PRO A 353 9.89 -10.43 21.98
CA PRO A 353 9.93 -11.68 22.72
C PRO A 353 9.09 -11.57 24.00
N PRO A 354 8.34 -12.62 24.36
CA PRO A 354 7.61 -12.63 25.61
C PRO A 354 8.59 -12.40 26.76
N VAL A 355 8.15 -11.67 27.79
CA VAL A 355 8.93 -11.58 29.02
C VAL A 355 9.02 -12.99 29.57
N VAL A 356 10.15 -13.65 29.32
CA VAL A 356 10.57 -14.75 30.15
C VAL A 356 10.74 -14.10 31.50
N ASN A 357 9.74 -14.23 32.36
CA ASN A 357 9.88 -13.91 33.77
C ASN A 357 11.13 -14.66 34.18
N ARG A 358 12.26 -13.96 34.26
CA ARG A 358 13.39 -14.37 35.07
C ARG A 358 12.78 -14.35 36.45
N ARG A 359 12.10 -15.44 36.80
CA ARG A 359 11.96 -15.87 38.18
C ARG A 359 13.38 -15.73 38.66
N THR A 360 13.59 -14.71 39.48
CA THR A 360 14.68 -14.68 40.43
C THR A 360 14.56 -16.03 41.10
N SER A 361 15.32 -17.00 40.60
CA SER A 361 15.47 -18.27 41.28
C SER A 361 15.79 -17.86 42.71
N PRO A 362 14.93 -18.22 43.70
CA PRO A 362 15.25 -17.91 45.09
C PRO A 362 16.67 -18.44 45.28
N ALA A 363 17.58 -17.56 45.68
CA ALA A 363 19.00 -17.88 45.80
C ALA A 363 19.13 -19.24 46.50
N SER A 364 19.47 -20.28 45.71
CA SER A 364 19.81 -21.58 46.27
C SER A 364 20.91 -21.32 47.28
N GLY A 365 20.66 -21.77 48.50
CA GLY A 365 21.38 -21.39 49.70
C GLY A 365 22.89 -21.40 49.53
N ILE A 366 23.51 -20.39 50.14
CA ILE A 366 24.92 -20.42 50.51
C ILE A 366 25.12 -21.69 51.36
N PRO A 367 26.03 -22.61 51.00
CA PRO A 367 26.35 -23.75 51.85
C PRO A 367 26.99 -23.26 53.16
N PRO A 368 26.55 -23.75 54.34
CA PRO A 368 27.16 -23.38 55.61
C PRO A 368 28.42 -24.22 55.80
N SER A 369 29.56 -23.77 55.30
CA SER A 369 30.85 -24.29 55.77
C SER A 369 31.97 -23.32 55.43
N LEU A 370 32.43 -22.59 56.44
CA LEU A 370 33.84 -22.34 56.79
C LEU A 370 33.88 -21.17 57.79
N VAL A 371 33.50 -21.50 59.02
CA VAL A 371 33.82 -20.72 60.21
C VAL A 371 35.03 -21.43 60.83
N ASN A 372 36.24 -20.91 60.62
CA ASN A 372 37.34 -20.97 61.59
C ASN A 372 38.64 -20.36 61.06
N ALA A 373 39.38 -19.77 62.03
CA ALA A 373 40.77 -19.30 61.98
C ALA A 373 41.01 -17.93 61.33
N LEU A 374 41.03 -16.85 62.12
CA LEU A 374 42.15 -16.49 63.00
C LEU A 374 41.86 -15.18 63.73
N ALA A 375 42.06 -15.22 65.05
CA ALA A 375 42.04 -14.08 65.95
C ALA A 375 43.43 -13.45 66.08
N SER A 376 43.45 -12.15 66.41
CA SER A 376 44.52 -11.29 66.99
C SER A 376 44.78 -10.07 66.10
N ALA A 377 44.81 -8.82 66.55
CA ALA A 377 44.64 -8.23 67.87
C ALA A 377 44.42 -6.70 67.72
N SER A 378 43.98 -6.07 68.82
CA SER A 378 44.29 -4.70 69.24
C SER A 378 43.22 -3.59 69.12
N SER A 379 42.53 -3.39 70.25
CA SER A 379 42.48 -2.16 71.06
C SER A 379 41.81 -0.86 70.52
N ALA A 380 40.51 -0.70 70.87
CA ALA A 380 39.86 0.37 71.68
C ALA A 380 40.20 1.88 71.49
N PRO A 381 39.39 2.82 72.07
CA PRO A 381 37.94 3.00 72.02
C PRO A 381 37.57 4.49 71.71
N THR A 382 36.28 4.88 71.69
CA THR A 382 35.73 6.06 72.43
C THR A 382 34.30 6.44 71.98
N THR A 383 33.35 6.11 72.87
CA THR A 383 32.13 6.85 73.29
C THR A 383 31.04 7.28 72.27
N VAL A 384 29.93 6.55 72.35
CA VAL A 384 28.49 6.94 72.52
C VAL A 384 28.33 8.31 73.27
N PRO A 385 27.22 9.10 73.19
CA PRO A 385 25.85 8.59 73.05
C PRO A 385 24.71 9.50 72.49
N THR A 386 23.52 8.90 72.41
CA THR A 386 22.18 9.46 72.75
C THR A 386 21.31 10.18 71.69
N ASP A 387 20.12 9.59 71.51
CA ASP A 387 18.74 10.08 71.29
C ASP A 387 18.40 11.34 70.47
N GLY A 388 17.28 11.21 69.77
CA GLY A 388 16.44 12.31 69.27
C GLY A 388 15.66 11.87 68.02
N ALA A 389 14.50 11.22 68.12
CA ALA A 389 13.19 11.85 68.30
C ALA A 389 12.90 12.98 67.29
N GLY A 390 12.01 12.68 66.32
CA GLY A 390 11.18 13.65 65.63
C GLY A 390 11.82 14.36 64.44
N THR A 391 11.18 14.28 63.27
CA THR A 391 10.45 15.42 62.67
C THR A 391 9.94 15.01 61.29
N ALA A 392 8.63 15.14 61.11
CA ALA A 392 7.94 14.94 59.84
C ALA A 392 8.46 15.91 58.76
N CYS A 393 8.73 15.38 57.58
CA CYS A 393 9.13 16.18 56.41
C CYS A 393 7.87 16.80 55.77
N THR A 394 7.50 17.99 56.23
CA THR A 394 6.53 18.86 55.56
C THR A 394 7.21 19.55 54.37
N LEU A 395 6.80 19.19 53.16
CA LEU A 395 7.18 19.87 51.93
C LEU A 395 6.61 21.30 51.91
N PRO A 396 7.36 22.31 51.43
CA PRO A 396 6.86 23.67 51.31
C PRO A 396 5.85 23.78 50.15
N ARG A 397 4.64 24.21 50.50
CA ARG A 397 3.57 24.62 49.59
C ARG A 397 4.00 25.86 48.82
N ALA A 398 4.20 25.72 47.52
CA ALA A 398 4.46 26.84 46.61
C ALA A 398 3.26 27.81 46.57
N PRO A 399 3.48 29.14 46.46
CA PRO A 399 2.41 30.12 46.36
C PRO A 399 1.68 30.01 45.02
N ALA A 400 0.34 30.05 45.09
CA ALA A 400 -0.54 30.08 43.94
C ALA A 400 -0.28 31.36 43.11
N SER A 401 0.42 31.21 41.99
CA SER A 401 0.53 32.26 40.98
C SER A 401 -0.80 32.38 40.25
N ARG A 402 -1.51 33.48 40.50
CA ARG A 402 -2.67 33.92 39.70
C ARG A 402 -2.23 34.08 38.25
N ALA A 403 -2.76 33.24 37.37
CA ALA A 403 -2.67 33.47 35.93
C ALA A 403 -3.47 34.74 35.56
N PRO A 404 -2.89 35.68 34.80
CA PRO A 404 -3.65 36.79 34.24
C PRO A 404 -4.61 36.27 33.15
N SER A 405 -5.83 36.80 33.16
CA SER A 405 -6.86 36.53 32.15
C SER A 405 -6.34 36.74 30.73
N PRO A 406 -6.73 35.92 29.75
CA PRO A 406 -6.34 36.11 28.36
C PRO A 406 -6.96 37.41 27.82
N LEU A 407 -6.12 38.22 27.20
CA LEU A 407 -6.51 39.40 26.42
C LEU A 407 -7.45 38.98 25.27
N PRO A 408 -8.41 39.83 24.88
CA PRO A 408 -9.28 39.57 23.73
C PRO A 408 -8.45 39.50 22.45
N SER A 409 -8.65 38.42 21.68
CA SER A 409 -8.03 38.21 20.37
C SER A 409 -8.32 39.37 19.41
N PRO A 410 -7.34 39.84 18.63
CA PRO A 410 -7.59 40.84 17.59
C PRO A 410 -8.51 40.26 16.51
N SER A 411 -9.48 41.08 16.08
CA SER A 411 -10.40 40.78 14.98
C SER A 411 -9.61 40.36 13.71
N PRO A 412 -10.07 39.34 12.98
CA PRO A 412 -9.40 38.92 11.75
C PRO A 412 -9.46 40.05 10.71
N SER A 413 -8.28 40.53 10.31
CA SER A 413 -8.11 41.42 9.16
C SER A 413 -8.75 40.80 7.93
N ARG A 414 -9.76 41.48 7.38
CA ARG A 414 -10.33 41.17 6.07
C ARG A 414 -9.22 41.23 5.02
N CYS A 415 -8.92 40.09 4.40
CA CYS A 415 -8.19 40.06 3.14
C CYS A 415 -8.98 40.88 2.10
N PRO A 416 -8.30 41.74 1.30
CA PRO A 416 -8.95 42.41 0.19
C PRO A 416 -9.47 41.37 -0.80
N SER A 417 -10.76 41.50 -1.12
CA SER A 417 -11.44 40.67 -2.12
C SER A 417 -10.72 40.79 -3.45
N HIS A 418 -10.19 39.68 -3.95
CA HIS A 418 -9.82 39.56 -5.36
C HIS A 418 -11.07 39.81 -6.21
N GLN A 419 -11.03 40.88 -7.00
CA GLN A 419 -11.99 41.09 -8.08
C GLN A 419 -11.95 39.89 -9.04
N PRO A 420 -13.11 39.38 -9.49
CA PRO A 420 -13.14 38.37 -10.53
C PRO A 420 -12.63 38.98 -11.84
N SER A 421 -11.65 38.31 -12.45
CA SER A 421 -11.15 38.63 -13.78
C SER A 421 -12.29 38.63 -14.81
N PRO A 422 -12.26 39.53 -15.80
CA PRO A 422 -13.27 39.57 -16.86
C PRO A 422 -13.25 38.28 -17.70
N PRO A 423 -14.39 37.89 -18.29
CA PRO A 423 -14.49 36.68 -19.11
C PRO A 423 -13.61 36.79 -20.35
N VAL A 424 -12.84 35.72 -20.59
CA VAL A 424 -12.03 35.53 -21.79
C VAL A 424 -12.96 35.49 -23.01
N SER A 425 -12.75 36.42 -23.95
CA SER A 425 -13.46 36.47 -25.23
C SER A 425 -13.26 35.17 -26.03
N PRO A 426 -14.29 34.71 -26.75
CA PRO A 426 -14.19 33.52 -27.59
C PRO A 426 -13.23 33.75 -28.77
N PRO A 427 -12.48 32.72 -29.22
CA PRO A 427 -11.57 32.82 -30.35
C PRO A 427 -12.34 33.16 -31.63
N GLY A 428 -11.86 34.20 -32.32
CA GLY A 428 -12.43 34.74 -33.54
C GLY A 428 -12.53 33.68 -34.65
N GLN A 429 -13.69 33.65 -35.29
CA GLN A 429 -13.92 32.97 -36.55
C GLN A 429 -13.00 33.56 -37.62
N THR A 430 -12.19 32.72 -38.25
CA THR A 430 -11.47 33.04 -39.47
C THR A 430 -12.45 33.22 -40.62
N PRO A 431 -12.36 34.29 -41.43
CA PRO A 431 -13.23 34.49 -42.58
C PRO A 431 -12.87 33.48 -43.68
N ASN A 432 -13.91 32.82 -44.16
CA ASN A 432 -13.91 31.92 -45.30
C ASN A 432 -13.72 32.76 -46.58
N ALA A 433 -12.49 32.79 -47.10
CA ALA A 433 -12.20 33.36 -48.42
C ALA A 433 -12.49 32.29 -49.47
N GLY A 434 -13.59 32.50 -50.21
CA GLY A 434 -13.84 31.85 -51.49
C GLY A 434 -13.01 32.49 -52.60
N ASP A 435 -13.20 31.91 -53.78
CA ASP A 435 -12.65 32.31 -55.08
C ASP A 435 -11.20 31.88 -55.36
N ASN A 436 -11.07 30.69 -55.98
CA ASN A 436 -9.97 30.44 -56.88
C ASN A 436 -10.51 30.06 -58.25
N GLU A 437 -10.12 30.89 -59.21
CA GLU A 437 -10.55 30.92 -60.61
C GLU A 437 -10.06 29.71 -61.40
N THR A 438 -10.96 29.28 -62.27
CA THR A 438 -10.74 28.39 -63.40
C THR A 438 -9.73 28.99 -64.37
N ARG A 439 -8.57 28.33 -64.56
CA ARG A 439 -7.59 28.69 -65.59
C ARG A 439 -7.89 27.93 -66.90
N PRO A 440 -7.96 28.59 -68.08
CA PRO A 440 -8.10 27.91 -69.36
C PRO A 440 -6.73 27.47 -69.92
N GLY A 441 -6.70 26.32 -70.59
CA GLY A 441 -5.53 25.83 -71.32
C GLY A 441 -5.39 26.48 -72.70
N PRO A 442 -4.16 26.60 -73.25
CA PRO A 442 -3.96 27.14 -74.58
C PRO A 442 -3.94 26.06 -75.66
N THR A 443 -4.54 26.45 -76.78
CA THR A 443 -4.57 25.80 -78.09
C THR A 443 -3.20 25.82 -78.77
N THR A 444 -2.96 24.79 -79.57
CA THR A 444 -1.86 24.49 -80.50
C THR A 444 -1.48 25.59 -81.49
N ALA A 445 -0.19 25.71 -81.83
CA ALA A 445 0.33 25.98 -83.18
C ALA A 445 1.85 25.69 -83.29
N ASP A 446 2.22 25.09 -84.44
CA ASP A 446 3.51 24.72 -85.04
C ASP A 446 4.36 23.58 -84.46
#